data_AF-A0A365MPB3-F1
#
_entry.id   AF-A0A365MPB3-F1
#
_cell.length_a   1.000
_cell.length_b   1.000
_cell.length_c   1.000
_cell.angle_alpha   90.00
_cell.angle_beta   90.00
_cell.angle_gamma   90.00
#
_symmetry.space_group_name_H-M   'P 1'
#
loop_
_entity.id
_entity.type
_entity.pdbx_description
1 polymer ?
#
loop_
_entity_poly.entity_id
_entity_poly.type
_entity_poly.pdbx_seq_one_letter_code
_entity_poly.pdbx_strand_id
1 'polypeptide(L)'
;MSVVPSVGLLRKLYRDAAQDIEYQSSTFWQVWLQRAFYEDEYMVSCEMPPDDSRRRVDAVVKRYDDRHDTLSAVLWIEFKRPSGNVRQVEFQALDAAKRCIRTNNLESVYVMTTVGVSFRVWTVYESDLLSLVPFNGGPADATRSQYIDADSYEAEALTRFVETVKAYPPLRRAPIVPSQAPPQSGYQQVGYSQIGSGEDPDMQQEYQSVTGQGGYASGTYSEINPSAASGYMQNPTSSVGEYGQTSSVSDQFVKVQVNRVTHFGRSTEYFFNDVNGSQKRTTKDDWRQVTYKGKTAWVSSRRGVTYYTRDRIG
;
A
#
# COMPACT_ATOMS: atom_id res chain seq x y z
N MET A 1 -22.70 3.01 -11.63
CA MET A 1 -22.36 3.72 -12.89
C MET A 1 -20.91 3.40 -13.28
N SER A 2 -20.62 3.14 -14.56
CA SER A 2 -19.26 2.88 -15.08
C SER A 2 -18.33 4.09 -14.89
N VAL A 3 -17.04 3.86 -14.64
CA VAL A 3 -16.03 4.93 -14.57
C VAL A 3 -15.36 5.20 -15.92
N VAL A 4 -15.74 4.46 -16.96
CA VAL A 4 -15.26 4.64 -18.33
C VAL A 4 -16.37 5.30 -19.17
N PRO A 5 -16.18 6.55 -19.65
CA PRO A 5 -17.15 7.23 -20.51
C PRO A 5 -17.47 6.40 -21.77
N SER A 6 -18.67 6.54 -22.37
CA SER A 6 -19.05 5.77 -23.57
C SER A 6 -18.21 6.09 -24.82
N VAL A 7 -17.58 7.27 -24.87
CA VAL A 7 -16.77 7.78 -25.99
C VAL A 7 -15.54 8.54 -25.50
N GLY A 8 -14.62 8.88 -26.41
CA GLY A 8 -13.45 9.72 -26.16
C GLY A 8 -12.18 8.96 -25.74
N LEU A 9 -11.16 9.72 -25.34
CA LEU A 9 -9.81 9.19 -25.07
C LEU A 9 -9.80 8.04 -24.05
N LEU A 10 -10.45 8.21 -22.90
CA LEU A 10 -10.44 7.20 -21.84
C LEU A 10 -11.13 5.89 -22.27
N ARG A 11 -12.19 5.97 -23.10
CA ARG A 11 -12.81 4.80 -23.73
C ARG A 11 -11.86 4.08 -24.68
N LYS A 12 -11.10 4.83 -25.49
CA LYS A 12 -10.09 4.26 -26.39
C LYS A 12 -8.99 3.55 -25.59
N LEU A 13 -8.46 4.20 -24.56
CA LEU A 13 -7.45 3.61 -23.67
C LEU A 13 -7.94 2.35 -22.97
N TYR A 14 -9.20 2.32 -22.50
CA TYR A 14 -9.81 1.13 -21.92
C TYR A 14 -9.86 -0.03 -22.91
N ARG A 15 -10.33 0.21 -24.15
CA ARG A 15 -10.41 -0.83 -25.19
C ARG A 15 -9.04 -1.38 -25.57
N ASP A 16 -8.03 -0.53 -25.61
CA ASP A 16 -6.65 -0.93 -25.91
C ASP A 16 -6.08 -1.76 -24.76
N ALA A 17 -6.20 -1.25 -23.52
CA ALA A 17 -5.76 -1.96 -22.31
C ALA A 17 -6.42 -3.34 -22.11
N ALA A 18 -7.66 -3.52 -22.59
CA ALA A 18 -8.36 -4.80 -22.54
C ALA A 18 -7.73 -5.88 -23.45
N GLN A 19 -6.85 -5.52 -24.39
CA GLN A 19 -6.19 -6.45 -25.33
C GLN A 19 -4.89 -7.08 -24.78
N ASP A 20 -4.61 -6.99 -23.48
CA ASP A 20 -3.46 -7.62 -22.78
C ASP A 20 -2.07 -7.13 -23.22
N ILE A 21 -1.95 -5.83 -23.50
CA ILE A 21 -0.67 -5.15 -23.74
C ILE A 21 -0.24 -4.40 -22.47
N GLU A 22 0.93 -4.77 -21.93
CA GLU A 22 1.40 -4.40 -20.58
C GLU A 22 1.42 -2.90 -20.28
N TYR A 23 1.91 -2.06 -21.20
CA TYR A 23 1.97 -0.60 -20.98
C TYR A 23 0.61 0.10 -21.17
N GLN A 24 -0.36 -0.54 -21.81
CA GLN A 24 -1.64 0.09 -22.11
C GLN A 24 -2.53 0.13 -20.86
N SER A 25 -2.46 -0.90 -20.00
CA SER A 25 -3.19 -0.89 -18.73
C SER A 25 -2.71 0.21 -17.78
N SER A 26 -1.39 0.41 -17.64
CA SER A 26 -0.88 1.49 -16.80
C SER A 26 -1.25 2.86 -17.39
N THR A 27 -1.14 3.05 -18.70
CA THR A 27 -1.55 4.30 -19.37
C THR A 27 -3.03 4.61 -19.13
N PHE A 28 -3.92 3.62 -19.24
CA PHE A 28 -5.34 3.78 -18.95
C PHE A 28 -5.56 4.30 -17.52
N TRP A 29 -4.95 3.65 -16.53
CA TRP A 29 -5.11 4.04 -15.13
C TRP A 29 -4.48 5.39 -14.79
N GLN A 30 -3.32 5.71 -15.36
CA GLN A 30 -2.68 7.02 -15.16
C GLN A 30 -3.58 8.16 -15.67
N VAL A 31 -4.14 8.03 -16.87
CA VAL A 31 -5.06 9.02 -17.43
C VAL A 31 -6.37 9.08 -16.64
N TRP A 32 -6.86 7.93 -16.15
CA TRP A 32 -8.03 7.89 -15.27
C TRP A 32 -7.77 8.64 -13.95
N LEU A 33 -6.63 8.39 -13.30
CA LEU A 33 -6.25 9.04 -12.04
C LEU A 33 -6.12 10.55 -12.19
N GLN A 34 -5.47 11.02 -13.27
CA GLN A 34 -5.37 12.46 -13.56
C GLN A 34 -6.73 13.13 -13.73
N ARG A 35 -7.72 12.43 -14.29
CA ARG A 35 -9.10 12.93 -14.40
C ARG A 35 -9.84 12.86 -13.07
N ALA A 36 -9.56 11.84 -12.26
CA ALA A 36 -10.21 11.65 -10.97
C ALA A 36 -9.69 12.66 -9.92
N PHE A 37 -8.44 13.08 -10.01
CA PHE A 37 -7.78 14.04 -9.12
C PHE A 37 -7.25 15.22 -9.94
N TYR A 38 -8.19 15.96 -10.55
CA TYR A 38 -7.89 17.06 -11.46
C TYR A 38 -7.74 18.41 -10.74
N GLU A 39 -8.17 18.49 -9.49
CA GLU A 39 -8.10 19.72 -8.71
C GLU A 39 -6.64 20.07 -8.37
N ASP A 40 -6.33 21.37 -8.31
CA ASP A 40 -4.96 21.88 -8.12
C ASP A 40 -4.29 21.43 -6.82
N GLU A 41 -5.09 21.03 -5.82
CA GLU A 41 -4.61 20.47 -4.56
C GLU A 41 -4.01 19.07 -4.73
N TYR A 42 -4.21 18.39 -5.87
CA TYR A 42 -3.75 17.04 -6.09
C TYR A 42 -2.70 16.95 -7.19
N MET A 43 -1.75 16.05 -6.97
CA MET A 43 -0.77 15.66 -7.96
C MET A 43 -0.75 14.15 -8.10
N VAL A 44 -0.78 13.67 -9.35
CA VAL A 44 -0.54 12.27 -9.68
C VAL A 44 0.90 12.13 -10.18
N SER A 45 1.72 11.37 -9.45
CA SER A 45 3.11 11.08 -9.83
C SER A 45 3.26 9.61 -10.16
N CYS A 46 3.92 9.29 -11.27
CA CYS A 46 4.20 7.93 -11.69
C CYS A 46 5.67 7.58 -11.39
N GLU A 47 5.98 6.30 -11.22
CA GLU A 47 7.36 5.82 -11.04
C GLU A 47 8.09 6.43 -9.84
N MET A 48 7.39 6.63 -8.72
CA MET A 48 7.92 7.29 -7.52
C MET A 48 8.47 6.30 -6.50
N PRO A 49 9.59 6.59 -5.83
CA PRO A 49 10.04 5.72 -4.75
C PRO A 49 9.17 5.88 -3.49
N PRO A 50 8.87 4.78 -2.76
CA PRO A 50 8.06 4.84 -1.54
C PRO A 50 8.80 5.38 -0.31
N ASP A 51 10.13 5.41 -0.40
CA ASP A 51 11.12 5.80 0.60
C ASP A 51 12.39 6.28 -0.13
N ASP A 52 13.50 6.51 0.56
CA ASP A 52 14.77 6.89 -0.08
C ASP A 52 15.46 5.73 -0.84
N SER A 53 14.75 4.62 -1.10
CA SER A 53 15.29 3.48 -1.84
C SER A 53 15.15 3.63 -3.36
N ARG A 54 15.81 2.74 -4.09
CA ARG A 54 15.69 2.63 -5.56
C ARG A 54 14.38 1.96 -6.01
N ARG A 55 13.58 1.41 -5.08
CA ARG A 55 12.30 0.79 -5.43
C ARG A 55 11.34 1.89 -5.85
N ARG A 56 10.56 1.65 -6.90
CA ARG A 56 9.49 2.55 -7.34
C ARG A 56 8.15 1.87 -7.16
N VAL A 57 7.13 2.66 -6.93
CA VAL A 57 5.73 2.29 -7.11
C VAL A 57 5.25 2.86 -8.43
N ASP A 58 4.21 2.24 -8.99
CA ASP A 58 3.75 2.60 -10.31
C ASP A 58 3.10 4.00 -10.32
N ALA A 59 2.28 4.32 -9.31
CA ALA A 59 1.74 5.66 -9.13
C ALA A 59 1.41 6.03 -7.67
N VAL A 60 1.42 7.33 -7.39
CA VAL A 60 1.00 7.94 -6.12
C VAL A 60 0.16 9.17 -6.41
N VAL A 61 -0.96 9.30 -5.71
CA VAL A 61 -1.66 10.58 -5.58
C VAL A 61 -1.18 11.26 -4.30
N LYS A 62 -0.78 12.51 -4.43
CA LYS A 62 -0.40 13.38 -3.32
C LYS A 62 -1.35 14.55 -3.23
N ARG A 63 -1.59 15.04 -2.01
CA ARG A 63 -2.36 16.24 -1.73
C ARG A 63 -1.46 17.33 -1.17
N TYR A 64 -1.58 18.52 -1.72
CA TYR A 64 -0.95 19.75 -1.24
C TYR A 64 -1.83 20.40 -0.17
N ASP A 65 -1.20 20.79 0.93
CA ASP A 65 -1.81 21.58 2.00
C ASP A 65 -1.17 22.96 2.01
N ASP A 66 -1.87 23.91 1.39
CA ASP A 66 -1.46 25.32 1.25
C ASP A 66 -1.20 26.01 2.61
N ARG A 67 -1.91 25.62 3.67
CA ARG A 67 -1.76 26.25 4.99
C ARG A 67 -0.42 25.96 5.64
N HIS A 68 0.15 24.79 5.34
CA HIS A 68 1.40 24.32 5.95
C HIS A 68 2.52 24.17 4.92
N ASP A 69 2.25 24.48 3.64
CA ASP A 69 3.14 24.24 2.51
C ASP A 69 3.70 22.81 2.49
N THR A 70 2.81 21.81 2.63
CA THR A 70 3.23 20.40 2.66
C THR A 70 2.55 19.57 1.60
N LEU A 71 3.27 18.55 1.12
CA LEU A 71 2.75 17.56 0.19
C LEU A 71 2.70 16.19 0.89
N SER A 72 1.53 15.56 0.91
CA SER A 72 1.31 14.28 1.61
C SER A 72 0.75 13.23 0.65
N ALA A 73 1.30 12.01 0.69
CA ALA A 73 0.76 10.90 -0.09
C ALA A 73 -0.60 10.46 0.48
N VAL A 74 -1.62 10.42 -0.37
CA VAL A 74 -2.99 10.05 0.04
C VAL A 74 -3.42 8.70 -0.51
N LEU A 75 -2.98 8.34 -1.72
CA LEU A 75 -3.32 7.07 -2.37
C LEU A 75 -2.10 6.48 -3.08
N TRP A 76 -1.79 5.23 -2.78
CA TRP A 76 -0.76 4.45 -3.46
C TRP A 76 -1.38 3.48 -4.45
N ILE A 77 -0.76 3.35 -5.62
CA ILE A 77 -1.30 2.51 -6.69
C ILE A 77 -0.21 1.59 -7.23
N GLU A 78 -0.54 0.30 -7.28
CA GLU A 78 0.25 -0.73 -7.96
C GLU A 78 -0.54 -1.26 -9.15
N PHE A 79 0.05 -1.16 -10.33
CA PHE A 79 -0.51 -1.66 -11.58
C PHE A 79 0.01 -3.07 -11.88
N LYS A 80 -0.85 -3.89 -12.46
CA LYS A 80 -0.44 -5.16 -13.03
C LYS A 80 -1.09 -5.36 -14.38
N ARG A 81 -0.35 -5.97 -15.30
CA ARG A 81 -0.89 -6.40 -16.59
C ARG A 81 -2.06 -7.39 -16.43
N PRO A 82 -2.96 -7.52 -17.40
CA PRO A 82 -4.11 -8.43 -17.29
C PRO A 82 -3.75 -9.88 -16.99
N SER A 83 -2.63 -10.41 -17.48
CA SER A 83 -2.11 -11.76 -17.12
C SER A 83 -1.39 -11.84 -15.76
N GLY A 84 -1.34 -10.75 -15.00
CA GLY A 84 -0.60 -10.61 -13.76
C GLY A 84 -1.14 -11.41 -12.55
N ASN A 85 -0.27 -11.66 -11.58
CA ASN A 85 -0.64 -12.36 -10.35
C ASN A 85 -1.24 -11.40 -9.32
N VAL A 86 -2.52 -11.61 -8.99
CA VAL A 86 -3.29 -10.80 -8.01
C VAL A 86 -2.64 -10.80 -6.63
N ARG A 87 -2.13 -11.95 -6.16
CA ARG A 87 -1.47 -12.03 -4.85
C ARG A 87 -0.20 -11.19 -4.81
N GLN A 88 0.52 -11.18 -5.93
CA GLN A 88 1.76 -10.44 -6.02
C GLN A 88 1.49 -8.93 -6.00
N VAL A 89 0.53 -8.44 -6.79
CA VAL A 89 0.19 -6.99 -6.81
C VAL A 89 -0.30 -6.52 -5.43
N GLU A 90 -1.15 -7.31 -4.75
CA GLU A 90 -1.62 -6.97 -3.40
C GLU A 90 -0.48 -7.00 -2.37
N PHE A 91 0.43 -7.97 -2.46
CA PHE A 91 1.60 -8.03 -1.59
C PHE A 91 2.55 -6.84 -1.83
N GLN A 92 2.80 -6.48 -3.09
CA GLN A 92 3.64 -5.34 -3.45
C GLN A 92 3.04 -4.02 -2.93
N ALA A 93 1.73 -3.84 -3.10
CA ALA A 93 1.01 -2.66 -2.65
C ALA A 93 0.98 -2.56 -1.12
N LEU A 94 0.74 -3.68 -0.41
CA LEU A 94 0.81 -3.71 1.06
C LEU A 94 2.22 -3.38 1.57
N ASP A 95 3.27 -3.90 0.93
CA ASP A 95 4.65 -3.58 1.32
C ASP A 95 4.99 -2.11 1.10
N ALA A 96 4.54 -1.52 -0.02
CA ALA A 96 4.70 -0.09 -0.27
C ALA A 96 3.94 0.78 0.76
N ALA A 97 2.70 0.42 1.06
CA ALA A 97 1.88 1.12 2.06
C ALA A 97 2.53 1.10 3.46
N LYS A 98 3.05 -0.05 3.90
CA LYS A 98 3.79 -0.19 5.16
C LYS A 98 4.96 0.78 5.25
N ARG A 99 5.74 0.87 4.18
CA ARG A 99 6.91 1.77 4.11
C ARG A 99 6.46 3.22 4.17
N CYS A 100 5.47 3.60 3.38
CA CYS A 100 4.94 4.96 3.37
C CYS A 100 4.44 5.40 4.75
N ILE A 101 3.63 4.56 5.41
CA ILE A 101 3.09 4.83 6.74
C ILE A 101 4.22 5.12 7.74
N ARG A 102 5.27 4.30 7.74
CA ARG A 102 6.41 4.47 8.65
C ARG A 102 7.24 5.72 8.31
N THR A 103 7.59 5.91 7.04
CA THR A 103 8.43 7.03 6.60
C THR A 103 7.75 8.38 6.82
N ASN A 104 6.43 8.46 6.63
CA ASN A 104 5.67 9.71 6.70
C ASN A 104 4.88 9.85 8.01
N ASN A 105 5.05 8.92 8.95
CA ASN A 105 4.35 8.88 10.24
C ASN A 105 2.82 9.02 10.10
N LEU A 106 2.21 8.25 9.20
CA LEU A 106 0.78 8.30 8.92
C LEU A 106 -0.01 7.34 9.82
N GLU A 107 -1.27 7.65 10.11
CA GLU A 107 -2.18 6.72 10.80
C GLU A 107 -2.71 5.62 9.87
N SER A 108 -2.85 5.94 8.59
CA SER A 108 -3.32 5.04 7.56
C SER A 108 -2.83 5.49 6.19
N VAL A 109 -3.09 4.69 5.16
CA VAL A 109 -2.97 5.13 3.77
C VAL A 109 -3.97 4.38 2.89
N TYR A 110 -4.48 5.04 1.88
CA TYR A 110 -5.31 4.40 0.86
C TYR A 110 -4.45 3.70 -0.18
N VAL A 111 -4.96 2.58 -0.68
CA VAL A 111 -4.27 1.76 -1.68
C VAL A 111 -5.25 1.36 -2.77
N MET A 112 -4.78 1.37 -4.02
CA MET A 112 -5.47 0.81 -5.17
C MET A 112 -4.55 -0.22 -5.83
N THR A 113 -5.10 -1.37 -6.19
CA THR A 113 -4.40 -2.39 -6.97
C THR A 113 -5.17 -2.61 -8.26
N THR A 114 -4.45 -2.79 -9.37
CA THR A 114 -5.08 -3.07 -10.65
C THR A 114 -4.52 -4.32 -11.31
N VAL A 115 -5.38 -5.01 -12.06
CA VAL A 115 -5.00 -6.10 -12.94
C VAL A 115 -5.70 -5.87 -14.27
N GLY A 116 -4.96 -5.42 -15.26
CA GLY A 116 -5.53 -4.97 -16.52
C GLY A 116 -6.38 -3.73 -16.34
N VAL A 117 -7.63 -3.80 -16.77
CA VAL A 117 -8.65 -2.73 -16.62
C VAL A 117 -9.54 -2.93 -15.40
N SER A 118 -9.24 -3.92 -14.55
CA SER A 118 -9.98 -4.16 -13.32
C SER A 118 -9.20 -3.67 -12.10
N PHE A 119 -9.92 -3.28 -11.05
CA PHE A 119 -9.33 -2.67 -9.86
C PHE A 119 -9.89 -3.24 -8.56
N ARG A 120 -9.15 -3.00 -7.48
CA ARG A 120 -9.64 -3.13 -6.10
C ARG A 120 -9.01 -2.04 -5.23
N VAL A 121 -9.75 -1.59 -4.24
CA VAL A 121 -9.36 -0.47 -3.38
C VAL A 121 -9.41 -0.83 -1.91
N TRP A 122 -8.50 -0.25 -1.15
CA TRP A 122 -8.14 -0.68 0.20
C TRP A 122 -7.74 0.48 1.09
N THR A 123 -7.75 0.22 2.39
CA THR A 123 -7.08 1.05 3.41
C THR A 123 -6.10 0.18 4.19
N VAL A 124 -4.92 0.71 4.47
CA VAL A 124 -3.95 0.10 5.40
C VAL A 124 -3.85 1.01 6.61
N TYR A 125 -3.91 0.44 7.80
CA TYR A 125 -3.81 1.18 9.06
C TYR A 125 -2.47 0.88 9.74
N GLU A 126 -1.90 1.86 10.42
CA GLU A 126 -0.68 1.65 11.23
C GLU A 126 -0.91 0.60 12.32
N SER A 127 -2.12 0.57 12.90
CA SER A 127 -2.50 -0.42 13.92
C SER A 127 -2.55 -1.86 13.40
N ASP A 128 -2.67 -2.05 12.08
CA ASP A 128 -2.65 -3.36 11.42
C ASP A 128 -1.91 -3.27 10.09
N LEU A 129 -0.59 -3.17 10.19
CA LEU A 129 0.28 -3.15 9.03
C LEU A 129 0.28 -4.49 8.26
N LEU A 130 -0.34 -5.56 8.75
CA LEU A 130 -0.27 -6.87 8.10
C LEU A 130 -1.40 -7.14 7.11
N SER A 131 -2.39 -6.23 7.01
CA SER A 131 -3.57 -6.45 6.21
C SER A 131 -3.91 -5.29 5.28
N LEU A 132 -4.49 -5.64 4.13
CA LEU A 132 -5.25 -4.71 3.31
C LEU A 132 -6.71 -4.81 3.74
N VAL A 133 -7.28 -3.71 4.23
CA VAL A 133 -8.70 -3.64 4.58
C VAL A 133 -9.48 -3.24 3.33
N PRO A 134 -10.33 -4.11 2.76
CA PRO A 134 -11.02 -3.80 1.51
C PRO A 134 -12.05 -2.68 1.72
N PHE A 135 -12.06 -1.70 0.83
CA PHE A 135 -13.14 -0.71 0.76
C PHE A 135 -14.37 -1.30 0.06
N ASN A 136 -14.15 -2.21 -0.91
CA ASN A 136 -15.18 -2.94 -1.62
C ASN A 136 -14.93 -4.46 -1.60
N GLY A 137 -16.01 -5.24 -1.59
CA GLY A 137 -15.96 -6.70 -1.52
C GLY A 137 -15.67 -7.23 -0.11
N GLY A 138 -15.61 -8.56 0.01
CA GLY A 138 -15.34 -9.21 1.30
C GLY A 138 -13.83 -9.34 1.61
N PRO A 139 -13.47 -9.76 2.84
CA PRO A 139 -12.08 -10.01 3.27
C PRO A 139 -11.42 -11.23 2.59
N ALA A 140 -11.88 -11.61 1.40
CA ALA A 140 -11.48 -12.86 0.77
C ALA A 140 -10.06 -12.81 0.21
N ASP A 141 -9.47 -14.01 0.12
CA ASP A 141 -8.17 -14.27 -0.49
C ASP A 141 -8.07 -13.58 -1.85
N ALA A 142 -6.92 -12.94 -2.12
CA ALA A 142 -6.49 -12.38 -3.40
C ALA A 142 -6.94 -13.22 -4.62
N THR A 143 -8.11 -12.90 -5.18
CA THR A 143 -8.75 -13.62 -6.28
C THR A 143 -9.21 -12.63 -7.34
N ARG A 144 -9.01 -12.98 -8.61
CA ARG A 144 -9.34 -12.11 -9.74
C ARG A 144 -10.82 -11.73 -9.78
N SER A 145 -11.72 -12.61 -9.35
CA SER A 145 -13.16 -12.36 -9.33
C SER A 145 -13.59 -11.24 -8.38
N GLN A 146 -12.71 -10.77 -7.50
CA GLN A 146 -12.97 -9.63 -6.62
C GLN A 146 -12.55 -8.29 -7.21
N TYR A 147 -11.84 -8.30 -8.35
CA TYR A 147 -11.48 -7.08 -9.05
C TYR A 147 -12.67 -6.65 -9.89
N ILE A 148 -13.06 -5.40 -9.73
CA ILE A 148 -14.18 -4.81 -10.46
C ILE A 148 -13.65 -4.29 -11.78
N ASP A 149 -14.30 -4.64 -12.87
CA ASP A 149 -13.99 -4.08 -14.19
C ASP A 149 -14.36 -2.59 -14.25
N ALA A 150 -13.46 -1.75 -14.76
CA ALA A 150 -13.68 -0.29 -14.77
C ALA A 150 -14.90 0.15 -15.59
N ASP A 151 -15.34 -0.65 -16.57
CA ASP A 151 -16.52 -0.35 -17.37
C ASP A 151 -17.81 -1.01 -16.87
N SER A 152 -17.76 -1.71 -15.74
CA SER A 152 -18.95 -2.34 -15.15
C SER A 152 -19.77 -1.35 -14.32
N TYR A 153 -21.01 -1.72 -13.98
CA TYR A 153 -21.86 -0.87 -13.15
C TYR A 153 -21.32 -0.74 -11.72
N GLU A 154 -20.70 -1.80 -11.21
CA GLU A 154 -20.07 -1.90 -9.89
C GLU A 154 -18.87 -0.95 -9.75
N ALA A 155 -18.32 -0.45 -10.86
CA ALA A 155 -17.20 0.49 -10.87
C ALA A 155 -17.50 1.80 -10.13
N GLU A 156 -18.77 2.11 -9.84
CA GLU A 156 -19.19 3.20 -8.96
C GLU A 156 -18.50 3.18 -7.60
N ALA A 157 -18.11 1.99 -7.12
CA ALA A 157 -17.32 1.85 -5.90
C ALA A 157 -16.02 2.67 -5.95
N LEU A 158 -15.39 2.80 -7.13
CA LEU A 158 -14.17 3.59 -7.31
C LEU A 158 -14.44 5.10 -7.23
N THR A 159 -15.58 5.56 -7.76
CA THR A 159 -15.99 6.97 -7.62
C THR A 159 -16.18 7.32 -6.15
N ARG A 160 -16.95 6.51 -5.41
CA ARG A 160 -17.17 6.71 -3.96
C ARG A 160 -15.87 6.62 -3.17
N PHE A 161 -14.95 5.74 -3.59
CA PHE A 161 -13.64 5.64 -2.99
C PHE A 161 -12.83 6.92 -3.19
N VAL A 162 -12.78 7.48 -4.40
CA VAL A 162 -12.08 8.75 -4.66
C VAL A 162 -12.69 9.89 -3.85
N GLU A 163 -14.02 9.97 -3.76
CA GLU A 163 -14.70 10.95 -2.90
C GLU A 163 -14.28 10.79 -1.44
N THR A 164 -14.15 9.56 -0.95
CA THR A 164 -13.67 9.26 0.40
C THR A 164 -12.23 9.71 0.60
N VAL A 165 -11.33 9.39 -0.33
CA VAL A 165 -9.92 9.81 -0.30
C VAL A 165 -9.80 11.33 -0.24
N LYS A 166 -10.64 12.04 -1.01
CA LYS A 166 -10.66 13.51 -1.04
C LYS A 166 -11.21 14.11 0.26
N ALA A 167 -12.29 13.53 0.80
CA ALA A 167 -12.94 14.03 2.01
C ALA A 167 -12.14 13.73 3.29
N TYR A 168 -11.41 12.62 3.33
CA TYR A 168 -10.71 12.13 4.52
C TYR A 168 -9.26 11.77 4.21
N PRO A 169 -8.39 12.75 3.87
CA PRO A 169 -6.99 12.48 3.59
C PRO A 169 -6.28 11.86 4.81
N PRO A 170 -5.33 10.93 4.62
CA PRO A 170 -4.62 10.31 5.72
C PRO A 170 -3.96 11.30 6.67
N LEU A 171 -4.14 11.09 7.97
CA LEU A 171 -3.62 11.95 9.02
C LEU A 171 -2.18 11.56 9.37
N ARG A 172 -1.34 12.57 9.62
CA ARG A 172 -0.03 12.39 10.25
C ARG A 172 -0.21 12.30 11.76
N ARG A 173 0.54 11.41 12.40
CA ARG A 173 0.62 11.35 13.85
C ARG A 173 1.47 12.51 14.37
N ALA A 174 1.02 13.11 15.46
CA ALA A 174 1.83 14.08 16.19
C ALA A 174 3.13 13.41 16.67
N PRO A 175 4.30 14.06 16.52
CA PRO A 175 5.53 13.56 17.10
C PRO A 175 5.37 13.39 18.62
N ILE A 176 5.93 12.31 19.17
CA ILE A 176 6.03 12.18 20.63
C ILE A 176 7.08 13.20 21.08
N VAL A 177 6.62 14.33 21.64
CA VAL A 177 7.52 15.30 22.26
C VAL A 177 7.93 14.76 23.62
N PRO A 178 9.23 14.54 23.90
CA PRO A 178 9.68 14.12 25.21
C PRO A 178 9.25 15.17 26.24
N SER A 179 8.53 14.75 27.29
CA SER A 179 8.25 15.58 28.45
C SER A 179 9.50 15.70 29.32
N GLN A 180 10.57 16.27 28.79
CA GLN A 180 11.69 16.70 29.62
C GLN A 180 11.47 18.17 29.97
N ALA A 181 11.31 18.44 31.27
CA ALA A 181 11.49 19.79 31.76
C ALA A 181 12.87 20.27 31.30
N PRO A 182 13.01 21.48 30.74
CA PRO A 182 14.32 22.02 30.44
C PRO A 182 15.17 21.90 31.71
N PRO A 183 16.45 21.50 31.60
CA PRO A 183 17.33 21.48 32.75
C PRO A 183 17.22 22.85 33.40
N GLN A 184 16.85 22.89 34.68
CA GLN A 184 16.98 24.09 35.50
C GLN A 184 18.47 24.41 35.52
N SER A 185 18.95 25.16 34.52
CA SER A 185 20.20 25.87 34.59
C SER A 185 20.07 26.71 35.85
N GLY A 186 20.78 26.31 36.89
CA GLY A 186 20.84 27.05 38.13
C GLY A 186 21.17 28.48 37.77
N TYR A 187 20.23 29.39 38.00
CA TYR A 187 20.52 30.81 38.06
C TYR A 187 21.54 30.96 39.19
N GLN A 188 22.83 30.91 38.87
CA GLN A 188 23.82 31.59 39.69
C GLN A 188 23.46 33.07 39.58
N GLN A 189 22.75 33.54 40.61
CA GLN A 189 22.68 34.94 40.97
C GLN A 189 24.12 35.47 41.04
N VAL A 190 24.59 36.07 39.95
CA VAL A 190 25.74 36.95 40.00
C VAL A 190 25.21 38.23 40.64
N GLY A 191 25.57 38.41 41.91
CA GLY A 191 25.22 39.58 42.69
C GLY A 191 25.67 40.85 42.00
N TYR A 192 24.74 41.79 41.85
CA TYR A 192 25.02 43.17 41.50
C TYR A 192 25.78 43.81 42.66
N SER A 193 27.05 44.18 42.45
CA SER A 193 27.71 45.23 43.23
C SER A 193 27.74 46.52 42.40
N GLN A 194 26.87 47.46 42.77
CA GLN A 194 26.91 48.88 42.41
C GLN A 194 28.14 49.55 43.05
N ILE A 195 29.00 50.17 42.24
CA ILE A 195 29.69 51.48 42.39
C ILE A 195 30.24 51.77 40.98
N GLY A 196 30.16 52.92 40.31
CA GLY A 196 29.66 54.26 40.56
C GLY A 196 29.90 55.10 39.28
N SER A 197 29.12 56.17 39.16
CA SER A 197 29.14 57.30 38.22
C SER A 197 30.40 57.63 37.41
N GLY A 198 30.21 57.98 36.13
CA GLY A 198 31.12 58.88 35.39
C GLY A 198 30.96 58.86 33.85
N GLU A 199 30.16 59.80 33.34
CA GLU A 199 30.35 60.60 32.10
C GLU A 199 30.59 59.91 30.71
N ASP A 200 29.65 60.14 29.80
CA ASP A 200 29.79 60.19 28.32
C ASP A 200 30.62 61.43 27.88
N PRO A 201 31.11 61.61 26.62
CA PRO A 201 30.75 60.89 25.37
C PRO A 201 31.92 60.58 24.38
N ASP A 202 31.54 59.87 23.30
CA ASP A 202 32.07 59.88 21.91
C ASP A 202 33.54 59.50 21.61
N MET A 203 33.73 58.39 20.88
CA MET A 203 34.59 58.37 19.67
C MET A 203 34.42 57.13 18.78
N GLN A 204 34.41 57.38 17.48
CA GLN A 204 34.42 56.45 16.35
C GLN A 204 35.75 55.68 16.19
N GLN A 205 35.71 54.67 15.29
CA GLN A 205 36.79 53.94 14.56
C GLN A 205 36.98 52.49 15.02
N GLU A 206 36.69 51.45 14.21
CA GLU A 206 37.26 50.97 12.93
C GLU A 206 38.26 49.81 13.17
N TYR A 207 38.15 48.76 12.33
CA TYR A 207 38.93 47.51 12.23
C TYR A 207 38.66 46.45 13.34
N GLN A 208 38.60 45.14 13.10
CA GLN A 208 39.19 44.35 12.02
C GLN A 208 38.50 42.97 11.90
N SER A 209 38.47 42.47 10.67
CA SER A 209 38.13 41.11 10.23
C SER A 209 38.98 40.02 10.89
N VAL A 210 38.35 38.92 11.31
CA VAL A 210 39.03 37.64 11.58
C VAL A 210 38.47 36.54 10.69
N THR A 211 39.40 36.00 9.91
CA THR A 211 39.37 34.83 9.03
C THR A 211 39.23 33.50 9.77
N GLY A 212 38.54 32.55 9.16
CA GLY A 212 38.57 31.10 9.45
C GLY A 212 37.63 30.39 8.47
N GLN A 213 38.02 30.04 7.25
CA GLN A 213 38.92 28.97 6.80
C GLN A 213 38.35 27.55 7.05
N GLY A 214 38.05 26.86 5.94
CA GLY A 214 37.70 25.43 5.84
C GLY A 214 36.41 25.22 5.04
N GLY A 215 36.35 24.60 3.88
CA GLY A 215 37.32 23.87 3.07
C GLY A 215 36.50 23.13 2.00
N TYR A 216 36.84 23.33 0.72
CA TYR A 216 36.17 22.74 -0.44
C TYR A 216 36.55 21.26 -0.62
N ALA A 217 35.60 20.45 -1.12
CA ALA A 217 35.91 19.29 -1.94
C ALA A 217 34.76 19.01 -2.93
N SER A 218 34.83 19.69 -4.07
CA SER A 218 34.12 19.31 -5.31
C SER A 218 34.99 18.30 -6.06
N GLY A 219 34.48 17.11 -6.28
CA GLY A 219 35.14 16.05 -7.04
C GLY A 219 34.37 15.71 -8.32
N THR A 220 34.66 16.44 -9.40
CA THR A 220 34.42 16.03 -10.78
C THR A 220 35.43 14.96 -11.18
N TYR A 221 34.97 13.82 -11.67
CA TYR A 221 35.74 12.99 -12.60
C TYR A 221 34.84 12.47 -13.73
N SER A 222 35.48 12.47 -14.88
CA SER A 222 35.03 12.32 -16.25
C SER A 222 34.68 10.89 -16.67
N GLU A 223 33.91 10.84 -17.77
CA GLU A 223 33.71 9.76 -18.71
C GLU A 223 34.87 8.76 -18.84
N ILE A 224 34.54 7.45 -18.77
CA ILE A 224 35.09 6.43 -19.69
C ILE A 224 33.98 5.40 -19.96
N ASN A 225 33.50 5.39 -21.20
CA ASN A 225 32.80 4.28 -21.82
C ASN A 225 33.87 3.36 -22.44
N PRO A 226 33.75 2.03 -22.30
CA PRO A 226 33.68 1.27 -23.55
C PRO A 226 32.65 0.14 -23.50
N SER A 227 31.92 0.08 -24.61
CA SER A 227 31.19 -1.05 -25.14
C SER A 227 31.96 -2.38 -25.09
N ALA A 228 31.29 -3.44 -24.65
CA ALA A 228 31.57 -4.81 -25.08
C ALA A 228 30.24 -5.58 -25.22
N ALA A 229 29.99 -5.97 -26.46
CA ALA A 229 28.95 -6.89 -26.88
C ALA A 229 29.28 -8.35 -26.47
N SER A 230 28.34 -9.25 -26.79
CA SER A 230 28.41 -10.73 -26.73
C SER A 230 27.74 -11.32 -25.47
N GLY A 231 26.85 -12.29 -25.53
CA GLY A 231 26.41 -13.07 -26.68
C GLY A 231 25.24 -13.98 -26.28
N TYR A 232 24.52 -14.38 -27.32
CA TYR A 232 23.48 -15.40 -27.32
C TYR A 232 23.88 -16.67 -26.56
N MET A 233 22.97 -17.20 -25.75
CA MET A 233 22.78 -18.65 -25.66
C MET A 233 21.31 -19.01 -25.56
N GLN A 234 20.86 -19.65 -26.65
CA GLN A 234 19.70 -20.52 -26.71
C GLN A 234 19.96 -21.83 -25.96
N ASN A 235 18.86 -22.43 -25.46
CA ASN A 235 18.45 -23.84 -25.63
C ASN A 235 17.90 -24.46 -24.33
N PRO A 236 17.06 -25.51 -24.41
CA PRO A 236 16.08 -25.82 -25.44
C PRO A 236 14.70 -26.20 -24.87
N THR A 237 13.73 -26.16 -25.78
CA THR A 237 12.43 -26.85 -25.76
C THR A 237 12.56 -28.36 -25.55
N SER A 238 11.66 -28.92 -24.74
CA SER A 238 11.33 -30.35 -24.70
C SER A 238 9.80 -30.56 -24.83
N SER A 239 9.42 -31.00 -26.03
CA SER A 239 8.37 -31.97 -26.40
C SER A 239 7.14 -32.23 -25.51
N VAL A 240 5.98 -31.96 -26.10
CA VAL A 240 4.80 -32.84 -26.31
C VAL A 240 4.67 -34.09 -25.44
N GLY A 241 3.53 -34.17 -24.73
CA GLY A 241 2.97 -35.38 -24.13
C GLY A 241 1.46 -35.21 -23.94
N GLU A 242 0.70 -35.64 -24.95
CA GLU A 242 -0.75 -35.82 -24.91
C GLU A 242 -1.04 -37.17 -24.24
N TYR A 243 -1.85 -37.22 -23.18
CA TYR A 243 -2.71 -38.36 -22.79
C TYR A 243 -3.61 -37.92 -21.63
N GLY A 244 -4.92 -38.05 -21.83
CA GLY A 244 -5.93 -37.75 -20.81
C GLY A 244 -5.95 -38.77 -19.68
N GLN A 245 -6.41 -38.32 -18.51
CA GLN A 245 -7.04 -39.18 -17.50
C GLN A 245 -7.82 -38.31 -16.51
N THR A 246 -9.15 -38.45 -16.57
CA THR A 246 -10.08 -38.07 -15.51
C THR A 246 -9.85 -38.96 -14.30
N SER A 247 -9.21 -38.43 -13.25
CA SER A 247 -9.05 -39.12 -11.98
C SER A 247 -10.00 -38.50 -10.95
N SER A 248 -11.01 -39.29 -10.56
CA SER A 248 -11.93 -39.02 -9.46
C SER A 248 -11.16 -38.81 -8.15
N VAL A 249 -11.14 -37.58 -7.64
CA VAL A 249 -10.54 -37.24 -6.35
C VAL A 249 -11.49 -37.72 -5.26
N SER A 250 -11.04 -38.69 -4.46
CA SER A 250 -11.73 -39.16 -3.27
C SER A 250 -11.94 -38.01 -2.27
N ASP A 251 -13.15 -37.95 -1.70
CA ASP A 251 -13.63 -36.97 -0.70
C ASP A 251 -12.84 -37.07 0.63
N GLN A 252 -11.57 -36.65 0.63
CA GLN A 252 -10.72 -36.69 1.80
C GLN A 252 -10.92 -35.42 2.63
N PHE A 253 -11.89 -35.47 3.53
CA PHE A 253 -12.10 -34.43 4.53
C PHE A 253 -10.97 -34.45 5.58
N VAL A 254 -10.32 -33.31 5.82
CA VAL A 254 -9.28 -33.14 6.84
C VAL A 254 -9.91 -32.65 8.13
N LYS A 255 -9.78 -33.41 9.22
CA LYS A 255 -10.32 -33.01 10.53
C LYS A 255 -9.43 -31.91 11.12
N VAL A 256 -10.04 -30.82 11.58
CA VAL A 256 -9.35 -29.72 12.27
C VAL A 256 -10.02 -29.39 13.58
N GLN A 257 -9.24 -28.89 14.54
CA GLN A 257 -9.76 -28.30 15.77
C GLN A 257 -9.79 -26.79 15.61
N VAL A 258 -10.91 -26.18 15.99
CA VAL A 258 -11.16 -24.76 15.79
C VAL A 258 -11.19 -24.03 17.12
N ASN A 259 -10.36 -23.00 17.23
CA ASN A 259 -10.32 -22.09 18.37
C ASN A 259 -11.21 -20.87 18.08
N ARG A 260 -12.22 -20.66 18.93
CA ARG A 260 -13.15 -19.53 18.82
C ARG A 260 -12.60 -18.32 19.56
N VAL A 261 -12.62 -17.16 18.92
CA VAL A 261 -12.28 -15.86 19.52
C VAL A 261 -13.46 -14.92 19.35
N THR A 262 -14.05 -14.49 20.46
CA THR A 262 -15.16 -13.53 20.47
C THR A 262 -14.64 -12.13 20.72
N HIS A 263 -15.14 -11.18 19.93
CA HIS A 263 -14.79 -9.76 20.02
C HIS A 263 -16.02 -8.94 20.42
N PHE A 264 -15.85 -7.81 21.11
CA PHE A 264 -16.94 -6.88 21.39
C PHE A 264 -17.20 -6.00 20.16
N GLY A 265 -18.42 -6.04 19.60
CA GLY A 265 -18.82 -5.22 18.44
C GLY A 265 -18.27 -5.67 17.08
N ARG A 266 -17.58 -6.82 16.99
CA ARG A 266 -17.11 -7.43 15.72
C ARG A 266 -17.56 -8.88 15.62
N SER A 267 -17.55 -9.43 14.41
CA SER A 267 -17.87 -10.84 14.15
C SER A 267 -16.94 -11.79 14.91
N THR A 268 -17.48 -12.91 15.39
CA THR A 268 -16.68 -13.98 16.01
C THR A 268 -15.74 -14.60 14.98
N GLU A 269 -14.48 -14.75 15.35
CA GLU A 269 -13.45 -15.36 14.52
C GLU A 269 -13.13 -16.78 15.01
N TYR A 270 -12.67 -17.61 14.07
CA TYR A 270 -12.40 -19.02 14.25
C TYR A 270 -11.03 -19.35 13.64
N PHE A 271 -10.14 -19.93 14.43
CA PHE A 271 -8.76 -20.22 14.03
C PHE A 271 -8.48 -21.72 14.04
N PHE A 272 -7.81 -22.24 13.01
CA PHE A 272 -7.36 -23.64 12.96
C PHE A 272 -6.05 -23.77 12.19
N ASN A 273 -5.30 -24.85 12.38
CA ASN A 273 -4.09 -25.12 11.60
C ASN A 273 -4.42 -25.96 10.37
N ASP A 274 -3.94 -25.55 9.20
CA ASP A 274 -4.09 -26.32 7.97
C ASP A 274 -3.17 -27.55 7.93
N VAL A 275 -3.25 -28.32 6.84
CA VAL A 275 -2.38 -29.50 6.62
C VAL A 275 -0.89 -29.18 6.59
N ASN A 276 -0.52 -27.92 6.34
CA ASN A 276 0.86 -27.44 6.34
C ASN A 276 1.25 -26.82 7.70
N GLY A 277 0.42 -26.97 8.73
CA GLY A 277 0.64 -26.38 10.05
C GLY A 277 0.45 -24.86 10.11
N SER A 278 0.00 -24.22 9.03
CA SER A 278 -0.23 -22.77 9.01
C SER A 278 -1.58 -22.44 9.63
N GLN A 279 -1.59 -21.51 10.58
CA GLN A 279 -2.83 -21.03 11.19
C GLN A 279 -3.68 -20.28 10.16
N LYS A 280 -4.97 -20.60 10.13
CA LYS A 280 -6.00 -19.99 9.28
C LYS A 280 -7.02 -19.29 10.15
N ARG A 281 -7.51 -18.17 9.64
CA ARG A 281 -8.59 -17.39 10.23
C ARG A 281 -9.84 -17.54 9.35
N THR A 282 -10.96 -17.79 10.01
CA THR A 282 -12.29 -17.94 9.42
C THR A 282 -13.33 -17.22 10.28
N THR A 283 -14.50 -16.98 9.71
CA THR A 283 -15.71 -16.45 10.36
C THR A 283 -16.80 -17.50 10.27
N LYS A 284 -17.95 -17.29 10.94
CA LYS A 284 -19.07 -18.23 10.88
C LYS A 284 -19.51 -18.52 9.43
N ASP A 285 -19.50 -17.51 8.57
CA ASP A 285 -19.99 -17.59 7.19
C ASP A 285 -19.08 -18.42 6.28
N ASP A 286 -17.82 -18.65 6.69
CA ASP A 286 -16.90 -19.56 6.00
C ASP A 286 -17.24 -21.05 6.21
N TRP A 287 -18.12 -21.37 7.16
CA TRP A 287 -18.44 -22.73 7.55
C TRP A 287 -19.86 -23.11 7.17
N ARG A 288 -20.01 -24.27 6.52
CA ARG A 288 -21.31 -24.86 6.21
C ARG A 288 -21.57 -26.06 7.11
N GLN A 289 -22.74 -26.12 7.72
CA GLN A 289 -23.19 -27.29 8.46
C GLN A 289 -23.53 -28.42 7.48
N VAL A 290 -23.00 -29.61 7.73
CA VAL A 290 -23.24 -30.82 6.95
C VAL A 290 -23.38 -32.03 7.86
N THR A 291 -23.92 -33.13 7.32
CA THR A 291 -23.89 -34.43 7.99
C THR A 291 -22.71 -35.24 7.45
N TYR A 292 -21.70 -35.49 8.28
CA TYR A 292 -20.53 -36.28 7.91
C TYR A 292 -20.35 -37.48 8.85
N LYS A 293 -20.36 -38.70 8.27
CA LYS A 293 -20.33 -39.97 9.02
C LYS A 293 -21.43 -40.05 10.08
N GLY A 294 -22.66 -39.70 9.69
CA GLY A 294 -23.86 -39.78 10.54
C GLY A 294 -23.91 -38.77 11.69
N LYS A 295 -22.98 -37.82 11.76
CA LYS A 295 -22.97 -36.76 12.78
C LYS A 295 -22.89 -35.39 12.12
N THR A 296 -23.47 -34.38 12.77
CA THR A 296 -23.30 -32.99 12.37
C THR A 296 -21.83 -32.62 12.41
N ALA A 297 -21.36 -31.98 11.35
CA ALA A 297 -20.03 -31.41 11.23
C ALA A 297 -20.14 -30.05 10.51
N TRP A 298 -19.14 -29.21 10.71
CA TRP A 298 -18.97 -27.97 9.96
C TRP A 298 -17.84 -28.16 8.97
N VAL A 299 -18.05 -27.77 7.72
CA VAL A 299 -17.04 -27.88 6.65
C VAL A 299 -16.69 -26.52 6.07
N SER A 300 -15.41 -26.36 5.75
CA SER A 300 -14.88 -25.19 5.05
C SER A 300 -13.90 -25.71 3.99
N SER A 301 -14.14 -25.36 2.73
CA SER A 301 -13.27 -25.76 1.61
C SER A 301 -12.34 -24.62 1.24
N ARG A 302 -11.03 -24.87 1.25
CA ARG A 302 -10.01 -23.89 0.87
C ARG A 302 -8.92 -24.56 0.03
N ARG A 303 -8.58 -23.97 -1.12
CA ARG A 303 -7.52 -24.45 -2.03
C ARG A 303 -7.62 -25.94 -2.40
N GLY A 304 -8.85 -26.41 -2.65
CA GLY A 304 -9.10 -27.81 -3.01
C GLY A 304 -9.04 -28.81 -1.85
N VAL A 305 -8.77 -28.36 -0.62
CA VAL A 305 -8.84 -29.19 0.58
C VAL A 305 -10.10 -28.83 1.35
N THR A 306 -10.90 -29.84 1.71
CA THR A 306 -12.08 -29.64 2.55
C THR A 306 -11.75 -29.99 3.98
N TYR A 307 -11.80 -28.98 4.85
CA TYR A 307 -11.60 -29.13 6.28
C TYR A 307 -12.95 -29.37 6.94
N TYR A 308 -12.97 -30.18 8.00
CA TYR A 308 -14.16 -30.33 8.84
C TYR A 308 -13.83 -30.25 10.32
N THR A 309 -14.74 -29.70 11.10
CA THR A 309 -14.72 -29.75 12.56
C THR A 309 -16.05 -30.24 13.12
N ARG A 310 -16.02 -30.73 14.35
CA ARG A 310 -17.22 -30.97 15.17
C ARG A 310 -17.39 -29.94 16.29
N ASP A 311 -16.45 -29.01 16.38
CA ASP A 311 -16.55 -27.89 17.29
C ASP A 311 -17.72 -26.99 16.87
N ARG A 312 -18.32 -26.32 17.84
CA ARG A 312 -19.49 -25.48 17.58
C ARG A 312 -19.06 -24.20 16.88
N ILE A 313 -19.56 -24.01 15.67
CA ILE A 313 -19.51 -22.76 14.91
C ILE A 313 -20.90 -22.10 15.03
N GLY A 314 -20.99 -20.90 15.62
CA GLY A 314 -22.24 -20.23 15.98
C GLY A 314 -22.59 -20.26 17.47
#